data_AF-A0A2N2BWN4-F1
#
_entry.id   AF-A0A2N2BWN4-F1
#
_cell.length_a   1.000
_cell.length_b   1.000
_cell.length_c   1.000
_cell.angle_alpha   90.00
_cell.angle_beta   90.00
_cell.angle_gamma   90.00
#
_symmetry.space_group_name_H-M   'P 1'
#
loop_
_entity.id
_entity.type
_entity.pdbx_description
1 polymer ?
#
loop_
_entity_poly.entity_id
_entity_poly.type
_entity_poly.pdbx_seq_one_letter_code
_entity_poly.pdbx_strand_id
1 'polypeptide(L)' 'MELTRSSDNIEIEGHIGTWYVCEEHEHNSKQVFELEHEDYGDEAAHLLVSADGTVIIDDVWNGIDDLIEDEAADEI' A
#
# COMPACT_ATOMS: atom_id res chain seq x y z
N MET A 1 1.90 -9.86 10.36
CA MET A 1 1.72 -8.53 10.98
C MET A 1 0.22 -8.27 11.06
N GLU A 2 -0.24 -7.26 11.80
CA GLU A 2 -1.64 -6.80 11.71
C GLU A 2 -1.60 -5.28 11.60
N LEU A 3 -1.90 -4.77 10.41
CA LEU A 3 -1.89 -3.34 10.13
C LEU A 3 -3.18 -2.68 10.61
N THR A 4 -3.03 -1.43 11.04
CA THR A 4 -4.13 -0.55 11.41
C THR A 4 -3.85 0.84 10.84
N ARG A 5 -4.87 1.70 10.75
CA ARG A 5 -4.71 3.12 10.37
C ARG A 5 -3.71 3.95 11.17
N SER A 6 -3.17 3.42 12.27
CA SER A 6 -2.21 4.12 13.13
C SER A 6 -0.87 3.37 13.20
N SER A 7 -0.64 2.44 12.28
CA SER A 7 0.62 1.72 12.17
C SER A 7 1.67 2.59 11.48
N ASP A 8 2.84 2.66 12.09
CA ASP A 8 4.04 3.36 11.65
C ASP A 8 5.29 2.49 11.86
N ASN A 9 6.44 2.95 11.39
CA ASN A 9 7.71 2.23 11.48
C ASN A 9 7.66 0.80 10.88
N ILE A 10 6.94 0.67 9.77
CA ILE A 10 6.67 -0.61 9.10
C ILE A 10 7.83 -0.93 8.15
N GLU A 11 8.48 -2.06 8.34
CA GLU A 11 9.44 -2.63 7.38
C GLU A 11 8.69 -3.58 6.42
N ILE A 12 8.84 -3.36 5.12
CA ILE A 12 8.26 -4.20 4.07
C ILE A 12 9.38 -4.98 3.36
N GLU A 13 9.21 -6.29 3.23
CA GLU A 13 10.18 -7.14 2.54
C GLU A 13 10.37 -6.68 1.09
N GLY A 14 11.62 -6.47 0.67
CA GLY A 14 11.97 -6.01 -0.67
C GLY A 14 12.04 -4.49 -0.84
N HIS A 15 11.59 -3.71 0.15
CA HIS A 15 11.64 -2.25 0.13
C HIS A 15 12.61 -1.73 1.19
N ILE A 16 13.30 -0.64 0.88
CA ILE A 16 14.27 0.00 1.78
C ILE A 16 13.55 1.09 2.58
N GLY A 17 13.84 1.18 3.87
CA GLY A 17 13.27 2.20 4.74
C GLY A 17 12.06 1.70 5.49
N THR A 18 11.34 2.64 6.11
CA THR A 18 10.15 2.38 6.89
C THR A 18 8.98 3.20 6.37
N TRP A 19 7.79 2.69 6.64
CA TRP A 19 6.53 3.20 6.11
C TRP A 19 5.53 3.42 7.22
N TYR A 20 4.53 4.25 6.94
CA TYR A 20 3.37 4.42 7.80
C TYR A 20 2.09 4.35 6.99
N VAL A 21 0.99 3.95 7.63
CA VAL A 21 -0.33 3.90 6.99
C VAL A 21 -0.85 5.32 6.84
N CYS A 22 -1.01 5.78 5.59
CA CYS A 22 -1.59 7.08 5.28
C CYS A 22 -3.10 6.98 5.00
N GLU A 23 -3.55 5.92 4.34
CA GLU A 23 -4.95 5.68 4.01
C GLU A 23 -5.36 4.20 4.16
N GLU A 24 -6.66 3.96 4.44
CA GLU A 24 -7.27 2.62 4.54
C GLU A 24 -8.44 2.55 3.56
N HIS A 25 -8.48 1.47 2.79
CA HIS A 25 -9.53 1.20 1.81
C HIS A 25 -10.17 -0.17 2.04
N GLU A 26 -11.40 -0.31 1.54
CA GLU A 26 -12.06 -1.60 1.36
C GLU A 26 -12.20 -1.89 -0.12
N HIS A 27 -11.55 -2.96 -0.60
CA HIS A 27 -11.59 -3.40 -1.99
C HIS A 27 -11.92 -4.88 -2.07
N ASN A 28 -12.93 -5.26 -2.87
CA ASN A 28 -13.36 -6.66 -3.00
C ASN A 28 -13.59 -7.37 -1.64
N SER A 29 -14.18 -6.68 -0.66
CA SER A 29 -14.38 -7.15 0.73
C SER A 29 -13.09 -7.49 1.51
N LYS A 30 -11.95 -6.94 1.08
CA LYS A 30 -10.65 -7.04 1.76
C LYS A 30 -10.19 -5.65 2.18
N GLN A 31 -9.53 -5.56 3.32
CA GLN A 31 -8.84 -4.34 3.73
C GLN A 31 -7.52 -4.20 2.96
N VAL A 32 -7.31 -3.01 2.43
CA VAL A 32 -6.10 -2.58 1.73
C VAL A 32 -5.61 -1.31 2.41
N PHE A 33 -4.33 -1.25 2.73
CA PHE A 33 -3.71 -0.09 3.35
C PHE A 33 -2.74 0.54 2.36
N GLU A 34 -2.79 1.85 2.24
CA GLU A 34 -1.82 2.64 1.51
C GLU A 34 -0.73 3.09 2.48
N LEU A 35 0.51 2.78 2.11
CA LEU A 35 1.70 3.08 2.88
C LEU A 35 2.47 4.21 2.19
N GLU A 36 2.82 5.23 2.96
CA GLU A 36 3.72 6.31 2.55
C GLU A 36 5.09 6.14 3.24
N HIS A 37 6.17 6.46 2.53
CA HIS A 37 7.53 6.31 3.05
C HIS A 37 7.81 7.37 4.13
N GLU A 38 8.34 6.98 5.29
CA GLU A 38 8.54 7.92 6.41
C GLU A 38 9.56 9.05 6.11
N ASP A 39 10.69 8.72 5.45
CA ASP A 39 11.71 9.73 5.11
C ASP A 39 11.45 10.56 3.84
N TYR A 40 10.69 10.01 2.87
CA TYR A 40 10.55 10.60 1.54
C TYR A 40 9.13 11.04 1.21
N GLY A 41 8.13 10.68 2.02
CA GLY A 41 6.74 11.08 1.81
C GLY A 41 6.26 10.75 0.40
N ASP A 42 5.67 11.77 -0.23
CA ASP A 42 5.16 11.76 -1.61
C ASP A 42 6.27 11.81 -2.69
N GLU A 43 7.54 11.91 -2.32
CA GLU A 43 8.67 11.80 -3.26
C GLU A 43 9.04 10.33 -3.56
N ALA A 44 8.49 9.38 -2.81
CA ALA A 44 8.61 7.95 -3.05
C ALA A 44 7.24 7.37 -3.42
N ALA A 45 7.22 6.41 -4.34
CA ALA A 45 5.97 5.73 -4.70
C ALA A 45 5.39 5.00 -3.48
N HIS A 46 4.07 5.03 -3.31
CA HIS A 46 3.38 4.37 -2.22
C HIS A 46 3.35 2.84 -2.42
N LEU A 47 2.93 2.12 -1.38
CA LEU A 47 2.65 0.68 -1.45
C LEU A 47 1.22 0.42 -1.03
N LEU A 48 0.52 -0.45 -1.76
CA LEU A 48 -0.74 -1.02 -1.29
C LEU A 48 -0.48 -2.40 -0.70
N VAL A 49 -0.86 -2.58 0.56
CA VAL A 49 -0.64 -3.82 1.32
C VAL A 49 -1.93 -4.35 1.92
N SER A 50 -2.01 -5.67 2.08
CA SER A 50 -3.09 -6.31 2.84
C SER A 50 -2.92 -6.10 4.34
N ALA A 51 -3.98 -6.35 5.12
CA ALA A 51 -3.95 -6.26 6.58
C ALA A 51 -2.84 -7.11 7.25
N ASP A 52 -2.41 -8.21 6.62
CA ASP A 52 -1.35 -9.07 7.15
C ASP A 52 0.08 -8.57 6.85
N GLY A 53 0.21 -7.53 6.01
CA GLY A 53 1.47 -6.92 5.59
C GLY A 53 2.02 -7.42 4.25
N THR A 54 1.21 -8.14 3.45
CA THR A 54 1.62 -8.58 2.11
C THR A 54 1.42 -7.46 1.10
N VAL A 55 2.45 -7.17 0.29
CA VAL A 55 2.36 -6.21 -0.82
C VAL A 55 1.42 -6.75 -1.90
N ILE A 56 0.42 -5.95 -2.25
CA ILE A 56 -0.54 -6.22 -3.31
C ILE A 56 -0.02 -5.61 -4.61
N ILE A 57 0.38 -4.34 -4.57
CA ILE A 57 0.98 -3.60 -5.68
C ILE A 57 2.01 -2.60 -5.13
N ASP A 58 3.12 -2.45 -5.86
CA ASP A 58 4.18 -1.48 -5.65
C ASP A 58 4.17 -0.38 -6.74
N ASP A 59 5.00 0.66 -6.58
CA ASP A 59 5.08 1.82 -7.48
C ASP A 59 3.75 2.60 -7.61
N VAL A 60 3.04 2.79 -6.49
CA VAL A 60 1.71 3.42 -6.47
C VAL A 60 1.84 4.95 -6.41
N TRP A 61 1.12 5.66 -7.28
CA TRP A 61 1.13 7.13 -7.35
C TRP A 61 -0.28 7.73 -7.32
N ASN A 62 -1.30 6.92 -7.63
CA ASN A 62 -2.71 7.30 -7.70
C ASN A 62 -3.55 6.57 -6.63
N GLY A 63 -2.91 6.07 -5.58
CA GLY A 63 -3.54 5.33 -4.49
C GLY A 63 -4.25 4.07 -4.98
N ILE A 64 -5.42 3.78 -4.43
CA ILE A 64 -6.22 2.60 -4.82
C ILE A 64 -6.64 2.57 -6.30
N ASP A 65 -6.63 3.69 -7.02
CA ASP A 65 -6.97 3.70 -8.45
C ASP A 65 -5.98 2.86 -9.27
N ASP A 66 -4.67 2.88 -8.93
CA ASP A 66 -3.65 2.05 -9.60
C ASP A 66 -3.97 0.55 -9.46
N LEU A 67 -4.50 0.10 -8.30
CA LEU A 67 -4.94 -1.28 -8.11
C LEU A 67 -6.14 -1.64 -8.99
N ILE A 68 -7.10 -0.72 -9.12
CA ILE A 68 -8.30 -0.94 -9.92
C ILE A 68 -7.92 -1.01 -11.41
N GLU A 69 -7.00 -0.15 -11.85
CA GLU A 69 -6.47 -0.17 -13.21
C GLU A 69 -5.67 -1.44 -13.50
N ASP A 70 -4.83 -1.89 -12.56
CA ASP A 70 -4.06 -3.15 -12.67
C ASP A 70 -4.99 -4.37 -12.79
N GLU A 71 -6.01 -4.48 -11.94
CA GLU A 71 -6.97 -5.58 -12.01
C GLU A 71 -7.79 -5.56 -13.30
N ALA A 72 -8.16 -4.37 -13.80
CA ALA A 72 -8.89 -4.23 -15.06
C ALA A 72 -8.04 -4.62 -16.28
N ALA A 73 -6.71 -4.48 -16.20
CA ALA A 73 -5.79 -4.85 -17.27
C ALA A 73 -5.64 -6.38 -17.43
N ASP A 74 -5.95 -7.18 -16.40
CA ASP A 74 -5.91 -8.65 -16.45
C ASP A 74 -7.18 -9.25 -17.10
N GLU A 75 -8.23 -8.46 -17.33
CA GLU A 75 -9.50 -8.89 -17.92
C GLU A 75 -9.56 -8.81 -19.48
N ILE A 76 -8.44 -8.55 -20.17
CA ILE A 76 -8.33 -8.39 -21.64
C ILE A 76 -7.37 -9.37 -22.31
#